data_AF-A0A8T5FC83-F1
#
_entry.id   AF-A0A8T5FC83-F1
#
_cell.length_a   1.000
_cell.length_b   1.000
_cell.length_c   1.000
_cell.angle_alpha   90.00
_cell.angle_beta   90.00
_cell.angle_gamma   90.00
#
_symmetry.space_group_name_H-M   'P 1'
#
loop_
_entity.id
_entity.type
_entity.pdbx_description
1 polymer ?
#
loop_
_entity_poly.entity_id
_entity_poly.type
_entity_poly.pdbx_seq_one_letter_code
_entity_poly.pdbx_strand_id
1 'polypeptide(L)'
;MRQWSRDEIMKGLRELVTEIEYLEKADDIDSKSGGIHTTSEDACIFKGIPPFNHDLEYGELMLSDAGYTDDKHRFMKVKEMYTYGIHHEIYSWLEERGWYPEWYDRVSLYFWKRTEDSDDEIIENLENYQIYLDIHEIDGIEGQILQKLRESFEEKNE
;
A
#
# COMPACT_ATOMS: atom_id res chain seq x y z
N MET A 1 -10.03 -18.77 0.93
CA MET A 1 -10.34 -17.60 1.78
C MET A 1 -11.66 -17.01 1.30
N ARG A 2 -12.54 -16.46 2.16
CA ARG A 2 -13.77 -15.79 1.68
C ARG A 2 -13.39 -14.43 1.13
N GLN A 3 -13.55 -14.21 -0.17
CA GLN A 3 -13.28 -12.90 -0.77
C GLN A 3 -14.40 -11.92 -0.42
N TRP A 4 -14.03 -10.76 0.12
CA TRP A 4 -14.98 -9.70 0.47
C TRP A 4 -15.41 -8.89 -0.77
N SER A 5 -16.60 -8.33 -0.73
CA SER A 5 -17.10 -7.37 -1.72
C SER A 5 -16.50 -5.98 -1.52
N ARG A 6 -16.61 -5.10 -2.54
CA ARG A 6 -16.18 -3.69 -2.44
C ARG A 6 -16.78 -2.99 -1.23
N ASP A 7 -18.09 -3.16 -1.02
CA ASP A 7 -18.80 -2.52 0.09
C ASP A 7 -18.32 -3.04 1.46
N GLU A 8 -18.04 -4.34 1.58
CA GLU A 8 -17.48 -4.92 2.80
C GLU A 8 -16.06 -4.39 3.08
N ILE A 9 -15.21 -4.27 2.06
CA ILE A 9 -13.85 -3.72 2.19
C ILE A 9 -13.90 -2.24 2.58
N MET A 10 -14.67 -1.42 1.87
CA MET A 10 -14.77 0.02 2.16
C MET A 10 -15.28 0.26 3.59
N LYS A 11 -16.29 -0.50 4.02
CA LYS A 11 -16.79 -0.41 5.40
C LYS A 11 -15.73 -0.83 6.40
N GLY A 12 -15.08 -1.98 6.18
CA GLY A 12 -14.06 -2.48 7.11
C GLY A 12 -12.83 -1.60 7.21
N LEU A 13 -12.40 -0.97 6.11
CA LEU A 13 -11.29 -0.01 6.12
C LEU A 13 -11.63 1.25 6.91
N ARG A 14 -12.86 1.79 6.81
CA ARG A 14 -13.30 2.92 7.64
C ARG A 14 -13.38 2.59 9.14
N GLU A 15 -13.60 1.32 9.47
CA GLU A 15 -13.57 0.84 10.85
C GLU A 15 -12.13 0.61 11.35
N LEU A 16 -11.23 0.17 10.47
CA LEU A 16 -9.81 -0.06 10.78
C LEU A 16 -9.01 1.25 10.87
N VAL A 17 -9.28 2.18 9.95
CA VAL A 17 -8.64 3.48 9.79
C VAL A 17 -9.74 4.54 9.85
N THR A 18 -10.09 4.96 11.06
CA THR A 18 -11.18 5.92 11.27
C THR A 18 -10.94 7.29 10.63
N GLU A 19 -9.68 7.59 10.35
CA GLU A 19 -9.16 8.80 9.75
C GLU A 19 -9.10 8.73 8.20
N ILE A 20 -9.57 7.64 7.59
CA ILE A 20 -9.63 7.56 6.12
C ILE A 20 -10.74 8.46 5.59
N GLU A 21 -10.34 9.54 4.91
CA GLU A 21 -11.30 10.54 4.42
C GLU A 21 -11.83 10.20 3.03
N TYR A 22 -11.10 9.39 2.25
CA TYR A 22 -11.46 9.03 0.87
C TYR A 22 -11.40 7.53 0.61
N LEU A 23 -12.54 6.98 0.17
CA LEU A 23 -12.66 5.65 -0.42
C LEU A 23 -13.80 5.69 -1.42
N GLU A 24 -13.53 5.39 -2.68
CA GLU A 24 -14.53 5.34 -3.75
C GLU A 24 -14.40 4.06 -4.58
N LYS A 25 -15.50 3.62 -5.19
CA LYS A 25 -15.47 2.49 -6.12
C LYS A 25 -14.88 2.98 -7.44
N ALA A 26 -13.81 2.33 -7.89
CA ALA A 26 -13.32 2.50 -9.26
C ALA A 26 -14.15 1.61 -10.19
N ASP A 27 -14.54 2.15 -11.35
CA ASP A 27 -15.24 1.40 -12.38
C ASP A 27 -14.25 0.56 -13.18
N ASP A 28 -13.70 1.10 -14.26
CA ASP A 28 -12.71 0.44 -15.14
C ASP A 28 -11.47 1.31 -15.29
N ILE A 29 -10.30 0.75 -14.94
CA ILE A 29 -8.99 1.40 -15.06
C ILE A 29 -8.04 0.39 -15.68
N ASP A 30 -7.41 0.75 -16.79
CA ASP A 30 -6.47 -0.12 -17.53
C ASP A 30 -6.98 -1.57 -17.70
N SER A 31 -8.24 -1.70 -18.11
CA SER A 31 -8.94 -3.00 -18.31
C SER A 31 -9.18 -3.82 -17.04
N LYS A 32 -8.85 -3.31 -15.85
CA LYS A 32 -9.25 -3.85 -14.55
C LYS A 32 -10.52 -3.18 -14.08
N SER A 33 -11.45 -4.01 -13.62
CA SER A 33 -12.75 -3.57 -13.13
C SER A 33 -12.94 -3.90 -11.65
N GLY A 34 -13.68 -3.06 -10.94
CA GLY A 34 -14.12 -3.38 -9.58
C GLY A 34 -13.10 -3.10 -8.47
N GLY A 35 -12.23 -2.13 -8.68
CA GLY A 35 -11.28 -1.64 -7.69
C GLY A 35 -11.90 -0.66 -6.71
N ILE A 36 -11.09 -0.25 -5.74
CA ILE A 36 -11.40 0.83 -4.80
C ILE A 36 -10.28 1.86 -4.92
N HIS A 37 -10.64 3.10 -5.17
CA HIS A 37 -9.74 4.24 -5.17
C HIS A 37 -9.57 4.77 -3.76
N THR A 38 -8.32 5.02 -3.37
CA THR A 38 -7.93 5.28 -1.98
C THR A 38 -7.29 6.65 -1.75
N THR A 39 -7.15 7.44 -2.82
CA THR A 39 -6.47 8.73 -2.78
C THR A 39 -7.35 9.82 -3.38
N SER A 40 -7.23 11.02 -2.86
CA SER A 40 -7.64 12.28 -3.49
C SER A 40 -6.49 13.26 -3.34
N GLU A 41 -6.54 14.43 -3.97
CA GLU A 41 -5.45 15.43 -3.90
C GLU A 41 -5.07 15.83 -2.45
N ASP A 42 -5.95 15.63 -1.46
CA ASP A 42 -5.81 16.22 -0.12
C ASP A 42 -5.84 15.25 1.07
N ALA A 43 -6.06 13.94 0.89
CA ALA A 43 -6.31 13.09 2.05
C ALA A 43 -5.94 11.61 1.92
N CYS A 44 -5.06 11.18 2.83
CA CYS A 44 -5.17 9.89 3.50
C CYS A 44 -4.28 9.94 4.76
N ILE A 45 -4.84 9.79 5.97
CA ILE A 45 -4.08 9.76 7.23
C ILE A 45 -4.49 8.51 8.01
N PHE A 46 -3.52 7.82 8.60
CA PHE A 46 -3.68 6.71 9.52
C PHE A 46 -2.81 6.97 10.76
N LYS A 47 -3.45 7.19 11.92
CA LYS A 47 -2.76 7.45 13.20
C LYS A 47 -1.69 8.55 13.13
N GLY A 48 -1.93 9.60 12.34
CA GLY A 48 -1.01 10.74 12.18
C GLY A 48 0.08 10.57 11.12
N ILE A 49 0.13 9.43 10.42
CA ILE A 49 1.05 9.17 9.30
C ILE A 49 0.22 8.88 8.05
N PRO A 50 0.64 9.27 6.84
CA PRO A 50 -0.05 8.83 5.62
C PRO A 50 -0.10 7.29 5.55
N PRO A 51 -1.25 6.65 5.29
CA PRO A 51 -1.31 5.20 5.04
C PRO A 51 -0.52 4.82 3.79
N PHE A 52 -0.18 5.82 2.95
CA PHE A 52 0.61 5.77 1.73
C PHE A 52 1.54 6.99 1.73
N ASN A 53 2.85 6.80 1.95
CA ASN A 53 3.76 7.94 2.14
C ASN A 53 4.59 8.22 0.88
N HIS A 54 4.36 9.39 0.28
CA HIS A 54 5.11 9.94 -0.86
C HIS A 54 6.23 10.91 -0.48
N ASP A 55 6.34 11.30 0.80
CA ASP A 55 7.28 12.33 1.26
C ASP A 55 8.38 11.77 2.17
N LEU A 56 9.61 12.08 1.74
CA LEU A 56 10.90 11.55 2.19
C LEU A 56 11.20 11.67 3.69
N GLU A 57 10.82 12.79 4.33
CA GLU A 57 11.39 13.14 5.64
C GLU A 57 10.86 12.26 6.78
N TYR A 58 9.64 11.71 6.64
CA TYR A 58 9.01 10.92 7.69
C TYR A 58 9.49 9.46 7.74
N GLY A 59 10.05 8.95 6.64
CA GLY A 59 10.45 7.54 6.54
C GLY A 59 11.51 7.10 7.55
N GLU A 60 12.43 8.00 7.88
CA GLU A 60 13.53 7.75 8.82
C GLU A 60 13.14 7.97 10.29
N LEU A 61 11.97 8.57 10.54
CA LEU A 61 11.44 8.80 11.88
C LEU A 61 11.14 7.46 12.55
N MET A 62 11.43 7.33 13.85
CA MET A 62 10.99 6.18 14.63
C MET A 62 9.48 6.23 14.82
N LEU A 63 8.80 5.08 14.79
CA LEU A 63 7.36 5.02 15.04
C LEU A 63 6.96 5.59 16.41
N SER A 64 7.80 5.38 17.41
CA SER A 64 7.59 5.97 18.76
C SER A 64 7.57 7.49 18.72
N ASP A 65 8.41 8.12 17.89
CA ASP A 65 8.43 9.57 17.70
C ASP A 65 7.24 10.06 16.86
N ALA A 66 6.67 9.19 16.02
CA ALA A 66 5.45 9.44 15.24
C ALA A 66 4.15 9.25 16.06
N GLY A 67 4.24 9.02 17.38
CA GLY A 67 3.08 8.84 18.25
C GLY A 67 2.49 7.42 18.23
N TYR A 68 3.16 6.46 17.61
CA TYR A 68 2.76 5.07 17.59
C TYR A 68 3.03 4.42 18.96
N THR A 69 2.00 3.82 19.56
CA THR A 69 2.04 3.32 20.95
C THR A 69 2.17 1.81 21.06
N ASP A 70 2.23 1.09 19.94
CA ASP A 70 2.47 -0.36 19.96
C ASP A 70 3.94 -0.66 20.28
N ASP A 71 4.18 -1.20 21.48
CA ASP A 71 5.51 -1.57 21.96
C ASP A 71 6.25 -2.55 21.04
N LYS A 72 5.54 -3.36 20.25
CA LYS A 72 6.16 -4.31 19.32
C LYS A 72 6.91 -3.63 18.18
N HIS A 73 6.47 -2.44 17.79
CA HIS A 73 7.04 -1.71 16.65
C HIS A 73 7.85 -0.48 17.09
N ARG A 74 8.04 -0.26 18.39
CA ARG A 74 8.61 1.00 18.93
C ARG A 74 10.00 1.38 18.39
N PHE A 75 10.76 0.40 17.93
CA PHE A 75 12.11 0.54 17.40
C PHE A 75 12.17 0.52 15.86
N MET A 76 11.03 0.32 15.21
CA MET A 76 10.94 0.37 13.76
C MET A 76 10.85 1.82 13.33
N LYS A 77 11.44 2.09 12.16
CA LYS A 77 11.22 3.34 11.44
C LYS A 77 9.86 3.29 10.76
N VAL A 78 9.26 4.46 10.52
CA VAL A 78 8.01 4.61 9.76
C VAL A 78 8.07 3.81 8.46
N LYS A 79 9.20 3.85 7.75
CA LYS A 79 9.40 3.12 6.49
C LYS A 79 9.28 1.61 6.55
N GLU A 80 9.61 1.03 7.70
CA GLU A 80 9.60 -0.42 7.89
C GLU A 80 8.18 -0.93 8.12
N MET A 81 7.22 -0.04 8.37
CA MET A 81 5.80 -0.37 8.43
C MET A 81 5.15 -0.47 7.07
N TYR A 82 5.81 -0.11 5.97
CA TYR A 82 5.16 -0.15 4.67
C TYR A 82 5.55 -1.40 3.88
N THR A 83 4.54 -2.13 3.44
CA THR A 83 4.62 -3.24 2.50
C THR A 83 3.96 -2.77 1.20
N TYR A 84 4.71 -2.74 0.10
CA TYR A 84 4.30 -2.15 -1.20
C TYR A 84 3.85 -0.68 -1.10
N GLY A 85 4.47 0.10 -0.22
CA GLY A 85 4.05 1.48 0.02
C GLY A 85 2.73 1.60 0.80
N ILE A 86 2.21 0.49 1.35
CA ILE A 86 1.00 0.45 2.18
C ILE A 86 1.36 0.09 3.61
N HIS A 87 0.76 0.79 4.57
CA HIS A 87 0.90 0.41 5.97
C HIS A 87 0.57 -1.09 6.18
N HIS A 88 1.47 -1.83 6.82
CA HIS A 88 1.47 -3.29 6.92
C HIS A 88 0.15 -3.84 7.49
N GLU A 89 -0.40 -3.15 8.49
CA GLU A 89 -1.70 -3.50 9.08
C GLU A 89 -2.85 -3.49 8.04
N ILE A 90 -2.86 -2.50 7.14
CA ILE A 90 -3.85 -2.40 6.05
C ILE A 90 -3.57 -3.48 5.01
N TYR A 91 -2.30 -3.67 4.64
CA TYR A 91 -1.89 -4.70 3.68
C TYR A 91 -2.34 -6.11 4.12
N SER A 92 -1.97 -6.52 5.34
CA SER A 92 -2.35 -7.82 5.89
C SER A 92 -3.86 -7.96 6.01
N TRP A 93 -4.56 -6.90 6.42
CA TRP A 93 -6.02 -6.91 6.52
C TRP A 93 -6.69 -7.13 5.15
N LEU A 94 -6.19 -6.50 4.08
CA LEU A 94 -6.66 -6.70 2.71
C LEU A 94 -6.36 -8.12 2.21
N GLU A 95 -5.14 -8.61 2.43
CA GLU A 95 -4.70 -9.92 1.98
C GLU A 95 -5.58 -11.05 2.56
N GLU A 96 -5.84 -10.99 3.87
CA GLU A 96 -6.74 -11.91 4.59
C GLU A 96 -8.18 -11.96 4.03
N ARG A 97 -8.56 -10.96 3.22
CA ARG A 97 -9.90 -10.81 2.63
C ARG A 97 -9.89 -11.04 1.12
N GLY A 98 -8.75 -11.45 0.56
CA GLY A 98 -8.58 -11.72 -0.87
C GLY A 98 -8.46 -10.45 -1.71
N TRP A 99 -7.84 -9.41 -1.16
CA TRP A 99 -7.57 -8.14 -1.81
C TRP A 99 -6.09 -7.79 -1.74
N TYR A 100 -5.63 -6.92 -2.63
CA TYR A 100 -4.26 -6.42 -2.64
C TYR A 100 -4.21 -4.96 -3.14
N PRO A 101 -3.16 -4.20 -2.77
CA PRO A 101 -2.96 -2.84 -3.23
C PRO A 101 -2.08 -2.75 -4.48
N GLU A 102 -2.33 -1.76 -5.33
CA GLU A 102 -1.62 -1.52 -6.59
C GLU A 102 -1.49 -0.01 -6.85
N TRP A 103 -0.26 0.43 -7.11
CA TRP A 103 0.03 1.80 -7.51
C TRP A 103 -0.27 1.97 -8.99
N TYR A 104 -1.08 2.98 -9.32
CA TYR A 104 -1.30 3.41 -10.70
C TYR A 104 -0.28 4.46 -11.13
N ASP A 105 0.06 5.36 -10.22
CA ASP A 105 1.12 6.35 -10.39
C ASP A 105 1.70 6.70 -9.00
N ARG A 106 2.55 7.74 -8.93
CA ARG A 106 3.21 8.18 -7.69
C ARG A 106 2.25 8.71 -6.59
N VAL A 107 0.99 9.00 -6.89
CA VAL A 107 -0.04 9.51 -5.97
C VAL A 107 -1.34 8.70 -5.98
N SER A 108 -1.53 7.83 -6.96
CA SER A 108 -2.77 7.09 -7.17
C SER A 108 -2.60 5.64 -6.78
N LEU A 109 -3.38 5.20 -5.79
CA LEU A 109 -3.37 3.83 -5.30
C LEU A 109 -4.77 3.23 -5.35
N TYR A 110 -4.83 1.99 -5.83
CA TYR A 110 -6.05 1.20 -5.90
C TYR A 110 -5.95 -0.06 -5.05
N PHE A 111 -7.09 -0.49 -4.53
CA PHE A 111 -7.24 -1.84 -3.97
C PHE A 111 -8.05 -2.70 -4.93
N TRP A 112 -7.51 -3.86 -5.26
CA TRP A 112 -8.10 -4.81 -6.20
C TRP A 112 -8.38 -6.16 -5.54
N LYS A 113 -9.32 -6.88 -6.13
CA LYS A 113 -9.55 -8.29 -5.79
C LYS A 113 -8.40 -9.13 -6.29
N ARG A 114 -7.89 -10.01 -5.44
CA ARG A 114 -6.92 -11.02 -5.87
C ARG A 114 -7.62 -12.05 -6.77
N THR A 115 -7.07 -12.26 -7.96
CA THR A 115 -7.41 -13.27 -8.96
C THR A 115 -6.28 -14.31 -9.03
N GLU A 116 -6.41 -15.31 -9.90
CA GLU A 116 -5.34 -16.31 -10.13
C GLU A 116 -4.10 -15.66 -10.76
N ASP A 117 -4.27 -14.59 -11.53
CA ASP A 117 -3.20 -13.88 -12.24
C ASP A 117 -2.60 -12.72 -11.42
N SER A 118 -3.18 -12.39 -10.25
CA SER A 118 -2.77 -11.21 -9.50
C SER A 118 -1.33 -11.24 -8.99
N ASP A 119 -0.74 -12.42 -8.77
CA ASP A 119 0.63 -12.50 -8.24
C ASP A 119 1.65 -12.07 -9.31
N ASP A 120 1.45 -12.50 -10.57
CA ASP A 120 2.27 -12.07 -11.70
C ASP A 120 2.05 -10.57 -12.00
N GLU A 121 0.81 -10.09 -11.93
CA GLU A 121 0.50 -8.66 -12.09
C GLU A 121 1.13 -7.80 -10.98
N ILE A 122 1.13 -8.28 -9.73
CA ILE A 122 1.82 -7.60 -8.64
C ILE A 122 3.29 -7.50 -9.00
N ILE A 123 3.95 -8.60 -9.37
CA ILE A 123 5.38 -8.60 -9.71
C ILE A 123 5.67 -7.63 -10.87
N GLU A 124 4.92 -7.71 -11.97
CA GLU A 124 5.08 -6.83 -13.13
C GLU A 124 4.92 -5.35 -12.76
N ASN A 125 3.93 -5.02 -11.94
CA ASN A 125 3.72 -3.64 -11.48
C ASN A 125 4.88 -3.14 -10.60
N LEU A 126 5.49 -4.00 -9.79
CA LEU A 126 6.67 -3.64 -9.02
C LEU A 126 7.87 -3.36 -9.94
N GLU A 127 8.05 -4.17 -10.98
CA GLU A 127 9.11 -3.98 -11.97
C GLU A 127 8.91 -2.68 -12.76
N ASN A 128 7.69 -2.41 -13.24
CA ASN A 128 7.35 -1.18 -13.96
C ASN A 128 7.55 0.06 -13.10
N TYR A 129 7.17 0.00 -11.82
CA TYR A 129 7.39 1.11 -10.90
C TYR A 129 8.86 1.29 -10.57
N GLN A 130 9.65 0.21 -10.44
CA GLN A 130 11.11 0.32 -10.28
C GLN A 130 11.75 0.98 -11.50
N ILE A 131 11.33 0.63 -12.72
CA ILE A 131 11.80 1.31 -13.95
C ILE A 131 11.43 2.79 -13.92
N TYR A 132 10.22 3.14 -13.50
CA TYR A 132 9.79 4.53 -13.34
C TYR A 132 10.67 5.30 -12.34
N LEU A 133 11.04 4.68 -11.22
CA LEU A 133 11.95 5.24 -10.22
C LEU A 133 13.40 5.33 -10.70
N ASP A 134 13.87 4.40 -11.54
CA ASP A 134 15.25 4.43 -12.03
C ASP A 134 15.45 5.54 -13.08
N ILE A 135 14.39 5.93 -13.80
CA ILE A 135 14.42 6.96 -14.84
C ILE A 135 13.98 8.35 -14.35
N HIS A 136 13.33 8.45 -13.20
CA HIS A 136 12.98 9.71 -12.54
C HIS A 136 13.74 9.77 -11.22
N GLU A 137 14.52 10.83 -10.94
CA GLU A 137 15.10 11.05 -9.60
C GLU A 137 13.96 11.25 -8.58
N ILE A 138 13.45 10.13 -8.06
CA ILE A 138 12.44 10.08 -7.03
C ILE A 138 13.18 9.59 -5.80
N ASP A 139 13.48 10.53 -4.93
CA ASP A 139 14.24 10.33 -3.70
C ASP A 139 13.38 9.58 -2.62
N GLY A 140 12.18 9.12 -3.00
CA GLY A 140 11.13 8.58 -2.14
C GLY A 140 11.43 7.21 -1.53
N ILE A 141 10.60 6.85 -0.56
CA ILE A 141 10.73 5.63 0.24
C ILE A 141 10.25 4.37 -0.48
N GLU A 142 9.37 4.58 -1.45
CA GLU A 142 8.72 3.57 -2.26
C GLU A 142 9.75 2.73 -2.98
N GLY A 143 10.80 3.34 -3.57
CA GLY A 143 11.87 2.60 -4.23
C GLY A 143 12.64 1.66 -3.32
N GLN A 144 12.95 2.09 -2.10
CA GLN A 144 13.63 1.22 -1.12
C GLN A 144 12.73 0.07 -0.66
N ILE A 145 11.42 0.32 -0.52
CA ILE A 145 10.44 -0.71 -0.14
C ILE A 145 10.27 -1.72 -1.27
N LEU A 146 10.17 -1.26 -2.52
CA LEU A 146 10.02 -2.10 -3.70
C LEU A 146 11.23 -3.00 -3.93
N GLN A 147 12.44 -2.47 -3.78
CA GLN A 147 13.66 -3.26 -3.85
C GLN A 147 13.66 -4.41 -2.84
N LYS A 148 13.33 -4.13 -1.57
CA LYS A 148 13.22 -5.17 -0.53
C LYS A 148 12.16 -6.23 -0.84
N LEU A 149 11.06 -5.82 -1.47
CA LEU A 149 9.99 -6.75 -1.82
C LEU A 149 10.36 -7.63 -3.00
N ARG A 150 11.06 -7.08 -4.00
CA ARG A 150 11.64 -7.86 -5.09
C ARG A 150 12.57 -8.94 -4.54
N GLU A 151 13.48 -8.57 -3.64
CA GLU A 151 14.37 -9.51 -2.94
C GLU A 151 13.58 -10.62 -2.22
N SER A 152 12.49 -10.28 -1.52
CA SER A 152 11.65 -11.27 -0.81
C SER A 152 10.86 -12.23 -1.71
N PHE A 153 10.55 -11.82 -2.95
CA PHE A 153 9.90 -12.67 -3.94
C PHE A 153 10.90 -13.56 -4.69
N GLU A 154 12.08 -13.02 -5.00
CA GLU A 154 13.20 -13.80 -5.54
C GLU A 154 13.58 -14.94 -4.58
N GLU A 155 13.65 -14.68 -3.26
CA GLU A 155 13.91 -15.70 -2.24
C GLU A 155 12.82 -16.78 -2.09
N LYS A 156 11.57 -16.49 -2.45
CA LYS A 156 10.47 -17.47 -2.39
C LYS A 156 10.44 -18.42 -3.59
N ASN A 157 11.13 -18.06 -4.68
CA ASN A 157 11.16 -18.80 -5.94
C ASN A 157 12.44 -19.65 -6.10
N GLU A 158 13.37 -19.62 -5.14
CA GLU A 158 14.51 -20.55 -4.99
C GLU A 158 14.19 -21.74 -4.07
#